data_AF-A0A7J9PM92-F1
#
_entry.id   AF-A0A7J9PM92-F1
#
_cell.length_a   1.000
_cell.length_b   1.000
_cell.length_c   1.000
_cell.angle_alpha   90.00
_cell.angle_beta   90.00
_cell.angle_gamma   90.00
#
_symmetry.space_group_name_H-M   'P 1'
#
loop_
_entity.id
_entity.type
_entity.pdbx_description
1 polymer ?
#
loop_
_entity_poly.entity_id
_entity_poly.type
_entity_poly.pdbx_seq_one_letter_code
_entity_poly.pdbx_strand_id
1 'polypeptide(L)'
;MLRRNYRLVYLAQLPAVFLLGLFIDMIMNVISNLYISSYVGQMALCIFSCIALAFGVFLEVKAKIIYLPGEGLAMAISNTFKKEFGKTKIGVDVSMVAVGILSSFIFLHQVQGIREGTIFAAVLVGSIVKVFNKTLL
;
A
#
# COMPACT_ATOMS: atom_id res chain seq x y z
N MET A 1 0.98 -15.76 -25.26
CA MET A 1 -0.28 -16.39 -24.80
C MET A 1 -0.78 -15.77 -23.48
N LEU A 2 -1.10 -14.47 -23.43
CA LEU A 2 -1.62 -13.81 -22.20
C LEU A 2 -2.76 -12.81 -22.45
N ARG A 3 -3.20 -12.60 -23.70
CA ARG A 3 -4.01 -11.41 -24.05
C ARG A 3 -5.51 -11.56 -23.80
N ARG A 4 -6.03 -12.77 -23.60
CA ARG A 4 -7.48 -13.03 -23.60
C ARG A 4 -8.11 -13.15 -22.20
N ASN A 5 -7.37 -13.60 -21.19
CA ASN A 5 -7.86 -13.68 -19.80
C ASN A 5 -7.58 -12.40 -18.99
N TYR A 6 -6.69 -11.53 -19.48
CA TYR A 6 -6.33 -10.27 -18.80
C TYR A 6 -7.54 -9.35 -18.64
N ARG A 7 -8.38 -9.20 -19.67
CA ARG A 7 -9.45 -8.19 -19.71
C ARG A 7 -10.49 -8.33 -18.59
N LEU A 8 -10.82 -9.55 -18.14
CA LEU A 8 -11.81 -9.76 -17.09
C LEU A 8 -11.29 -9.40 -15.70
N VAL A 9 -10.02 -9.67 -15.40
CA VAL A 9 -9.41 -9.36 -14.09
C VAL A 9 -9.26 -7.86 -13.90
N TYR A 10 -8.83 -7.11 -14.93
CA TYR A 10 -8.79 -5.63 -14.85
C TYR A 10 -10.19 -5.01 -14.80
N LEU A 11 -11.19 -5.61 -15.47
CA LEU A 11 -12.57 -5.16 -15.32
C LEU A 11 -13.09 -5.39 -13.90
N ALA A 12 -12.75 -6.52 -13.27
CA ALA A 12 -13.13 -6.82 -11.89
C ALA A 12 -12.39 -5.94 -10.86
N GLN A 13 -11.22 -5.39 -11.22
CA GLN A 13 -10.49 -4.43 -10.42
C GLN A 13 -11.25 -3.10 -10.27
N LEU A 14 -12.00 -2.66 -11.29
CA LEU A 14 -12.76 -1.40 -11.23
C LEU A 14 -13.82 -1.41 -10.09
N PRO A 15 -14.72 -2.41 -9.99
CA PRO A 15 -15.63 -2.54 -8.84
C PRO A 15 -14.91 -2.64 -7.51
N ALA A 16 -13.80 -3.39 -7.44
CA ALA A 16 -13.07 -3.60 -6.19
C ALA A 16 -12.45 -2.28 -5.67
N VAL A 17 -11.80 -1.52 -6.56
CA VAL A 17 -11.22 -0.21 -6.21
C VAL A 17 -12.32 0.81 -5.88
N PHE A 18 -13.45 0.76 -6.59
CA PHE A 18 -14.60 1.62 -6.29
C PHE A 18 -15.17 1.33 -4.89
N LEU A 19 -15.41 0.06 -4.56
CA LEU A 19 -15.86 -0.34 -3.22
C LEU A 19 -14.85 0.05 -2.15
N LEU A 20 -13.56 -0.19 -2.39
CA LEU A 20 -12.50 0.23 -1.48
C LEU A 20 -12.52 1.74 -1.24
N GLY A 21 -12.69 2.54 -2.30
CA GLY A 21 -12.82 3.98 -2.21
C GLY A 21 -13.99 4.39 -1.31
N LEU A 22 -15.17 3.79 -1.50
CA LEU A 22 -16.34 4.03 -0.64
C LEU A 22 -16.07 3.70 0.83
N PHE A 23 -15.37 2.59 1.11
CA PHE A 23 -14.99 2.23 2.48
C PHE A 23 -13.98 3.23 3.08
N ILE A 24 -12.98 3.66 2.31
CA ILE A 24 -12.01 4.68 2.76
C ILE A 24 -12.74 5.98 3.09
N ASP A 25 -13.60 6.46 2.21
CA ASP A 25 -14.35 7.72 2.41
C ASP A 25 -15.27 7.63 3.65
N MET A 26 -15.94 6.49 3.83
CA MET A 26 -16.77 6.25 5.02
C MET A 26 -15.93 6.27 6.30
N ILE A 27 -14.79 5.59 6.31
CA ILE A 27 -13.89 5.55 7.48
C ILE A 27 -13.29 6.93 7.76
N MET A 28 -12.94 7.70 6.72
CA MET A 28 -12.49 9.08 6.88
C MET A 28 -13.56 9.96 7.53
N ASN A 29 -14.84 9.78 7.16
CA ASN A 29 -15.94 10.50 7.79
C ASN A 29 -16.09 10.11 9.27
N VAL A 30 -16.01 8.81 9.59
CA VAL A 30 -16.10 8.31 10.98
C VAL A 30 -14.94 8.83 11.85
N ILE A 31 -13.73 8.88 11.30
CA ILE A 31 -12.50 9.26 12.02
C ILE A 31 -12.26 10.79 11.96
N SER A 32 -13.09 11.56 11.25
CA SER A 32 -12.91 13.01 11.03
C SER A 32 -12.74 13.83 12.32
N ASN A 33 -13.37 13.41 13.42
CA ASN A 33 -13.27 14.07 14.73
C ASN A 33 -12.06 13.63 15.57
N LEU A 34 -11.28 12.66 15.09
CA LEU A 34 -10.18 12.06 15.83
C LEU A 34 -8.91 12.92 15.64
N TYR A 35 -8.74 13.93 16.49
CA TYR A 35 -7.57 14.80 16.50
C TYR A 35 -6.62 14.42 17.64
N ILE A 36 -5.41 13.98 17.29
CA ILE A 36 -4.34 13.70 18.27
C ILE A 36 -3.27 14.77 18.15
N SER A 37 -3.17 15.59 19.19
CA SER A 37 -2.21 16.70 19.29
C SER A 37 -0.78 16.23 19.57
N SER A 38 -0.61 15.08 20.24
CA SER A 38 0.71 14.54 20.57
C SER A 38 1.36 13.86 19.37
N TYR A 39 2.58 14.28 19.03
CA TYR A 39 3.37 13.65 17.97
C TYR A 39 3.59 12.15 18.22
N VAL A 40 3.82 11.76 19.48
CA VAL A 40 3.98 10.35 19.86
C VAL A 40 2.70 9.57 19.59
N GLY A 41 1.53 10.16 19.85
CA GLY A 41 0.23 9.54 19.57
C GLY A 41 -0.02 9.36 18.07
N GLN A 42 0.34 10.34 17.25
CA GLN A 42 0.27 10.23 15.78
C GLN A 42 1.17 9.11 15.25
N MET A 43 2.39 9.00 15.79
CA MET A 43 3.33 7.95 15.41
C MET A 43 2.82 6.56 15.81
N ALA A 44 2.27 6.41 17.02
CA ALA A 44 1.69 5.16 17.49
C ALA A 44 0.49 4.70 16.63
N LEU A 45 -0.39 5.63 16.27
CA LEU A 45 -1.48 5.35 15.34
C LEU A 45 -0.99 4.95 13.95
N CYS A 46 0.07 5.60 13.45
CA CYS A 46 0.68 5.26 12.16
C CYS A 46 1.25 3.84 12.17
N ILE A 47 1.89 3.42 13.25
CA ILE A 47 2.38 2.05 13.40
C ILE A 47 1.21 1.05 13.44
N PHE A 48 0.17 1.36 14.22
CA PHE A 48 -1.02 0.51 14.31
C PHE A 48 -1.72 0.36 12.95
N SER A 49 -1.86 1.45 12.20
CA SER A 49 -2.44 1.43 10.86
C SER A 49 -1.56 0.66 9.87
N CYS A 50 -0.23 0.76 9.97
CA CYS A 50 0.68 -0.05 9.16
C CYS A 50 0.49 -1.56 9.38
N ILE A 51 0.26 -1.98 10.63
CA ILE A 51 0.00 -3.40 10.96
C ILE A 51 -1.33 -3.84 10.36
N ALA A 52 -2.40 -3.06 10.56
CA ALA A 52 -3.72 -3.36 10.01
C ALA A 52 -3.70 -3.42 8.47
N LEU A 53 -3.02 -2.48 7.82
CA LEU A 53 -2.85 -2.44 6.37
C LEU A 53 -2.04 -3.64 5.88
N ALA A 54 -0.92 -3.96 6.54
CA ALA A 54 -0.11 -5.13 6.19
C ALA A 54 -0.88 -6.45 6.31
N PHE A 55 -1.75 -6.56 7.31
CA PHE A 55 -2.63 -7.72 7.46
C PHE A 55 -3.67 -7.79 6.33
N GLY A 56 -4.30 -6.66 5.97
CA GLY A 56 -5.22 -6.59 4.82
C GLY A 56 -4.57 -6.99 3.50
N VAL A 57 -3.38 -6.45 3.21
CA VAL A 57 -2.58 -6.81 2.03
C VAL A 57 -2.19 -8.29 2.05
N PHE A 58 -1.83 -8.84 3.20
CA PHE A 58 -1.54 -10.26 3.32
C PHE A 58 -2.75 -11.14 2.96
N LEU A 59 -3.94 -10.79 3.45
CA LEU A 59 -5.19 -11.50 3.10
C LEU A 59 -5.51 -11.38 1.61
N GLU A 60 -5.36 -10.19 1.03
CA GLU A 60 -5.53 -9.94 -0.40
C GLU A 60 -4.60 -10.86 -1.23
N VAL A 61 -3.32 -10.93 -0.84
CA VAL A 61 -2.30 -11.77 -1.49
C VAL A 61 -2.61 -13.25 -1.36
N LYS A 62 -3.09 -13.69 -0.19
CA LYS A 62 -3.51 -15.08 0.06
C LYS A 62 -4.76 -15.46 -0.72
N ALA A 63 -5.72 -14.54 -0.89
CA ALA A 63 -6.97 -14.78 -1.59
C ALA A 63 -6.75 -15.05 -3.09
N LYS A 64 -5.72 -14.43 -3.71
CA LYS A 64 -5.36 -14.59 -5.13
C LYS A 64 -6.49 -14.29 -6.13
N ILE A 65 -7.48 -13.47 -5.74
CA ILE A 65 -8.65 -13.15 -6.57
C ILE A 65 -8.38 -11.90 -7.41
N ILE A 66 -8.24 -10.75 -6.74
CA ILE A 66 -8.01 -9.43 -7.36
C ILE A 66 -6.92 -8.75 -6.56
N TYR A 67 -6.00 -8.10 -7.26
CA TYR A 67 -4.97 -7.25 -6.65
C TYR A 67 -5.29 -5.78 -6.92
N LEU A 68 -5.10 -4.92 -5.92
CA LEU A 68 -5.08 -3.48 -6.10
C LEU A 68 -3.94 -3.08 -7.05
N PRO A 69 -4.03 -1.94 -7.75
CA PRO A 69 -3.02 -1.55 -8.74
C PRO A 69 -1.58 -1.53 -8.19
N GLY A 70 -1.39 -1.00 -6.99
CA GLY A 70 -0.08 -0.96 -6.32
C GLY A 70 0.44 -2.36 -5.99
N GLU A 71 -0.38 -3.21 -5.37
CA GLU A 71 -0.01 -4.58 -5.01
C GLU A 71 0.19 -5.47 -6.24
N GLY A 72 -0.61 -5.26 -7.28
CA GLY A 72 -0.50 -5.95 -8.56
C GLY A 72 0.81 -5.63 -9.27
N LEU A 73 1.30 -4.39 -9.18
CA LEU A 73 2.62 -4.01 -9.68
C LEU A 73 3.74 -4.72 -8.89
N ALA A 74 3.67 -4.67 -7.55
CA ALA A 74 4.63 -5.38 -6.70
C ALA A 74 4.62 -6.90 -6.97
N MET A 75 3.45 -7.48 -7.20
CA MET A 75 3.30 -8.90 -7.52
C MET A 75 3.84 -9.25 -8.91
N ALA A 76 3.58 -8.42 -9.92
CA ALA A 76 4.10 -8.63 -11.26
C ALA A 76 5.64 -8.61 -11.28
N ILE A 77 6.25 -7.66 -10.55
CA ILE A 77 7.71 -7.60 -10.39
C ILE A 77 8.22 -8.80 -9.59
N SER A 78 7.54 -9.18 -8.50
CA SER A 78 7.89 -10.33 -7.67
C SER A 78 7.92 -11.63 -8.48
N ASN A 79 6.91 -11.85 -9.32
CA ASN A 79 6.82 -13.00 -10.22
C ASN A 79 7.88 -12.99 -11.32
N THR A 80 8.19 -11.80 -11.88
CA THR A 80 9.19 -11.66 -12.94
C THR A 80 10.61 -11.93 -12.43
N PHE A 81 10.95 -11.40 -11.26
CA PHE A 81 12.29 -11.53 -10.67
C PHE A 81 12.42 -12.70 -9.67
N LYS A 82 11.35 -13.50 -9.48
CA LYS A 82 11.27 -14.59 -8.50
C LYS A 82 11.72 -14.18 -7.09
N LYS A 83 11.38 -12.95 -6.69
CA LYS A 83 11.69 -12.39 -5.35
C LYS A 83 10.47 -12.49 -4.44
N GLU A 84 10.69 -12.56 -3.13
CA GLU A 84 9.61 -12.52 -2.13
C GLU A 84 8.73 -11.27 -2.30
N PHE A 85 7.41 -11.45 -2.28
CA PHE A 85 6.44 -10.36 -2.45
C PHE A 85 6.70 -9.17 -1.52
N GLY A 86 6.93 -9.44 -0.23
CA GLY A 86 7.19 -8.38 0.75
C GLY A 86 8.44 -7.55 0.43
N LYS A 87 9.52 -8.15 -0.07
CA LYS A 87 10.72 -7.39 -0.49
C LYS A 87 10.45 -6.52 -1.71
N THR A 88 9.73 -7.06 -2.67
CA THR A 88 9.37 -6.32 -3.88
C THR A 88 8.42 -5.16 -3.57
N LYS A 89 7.47 -5.38 -2.66
CA LYS A 89 6.55 -4.35 -2.17
C LYS A 89 7.28 -3.16 -1.57
N ILE A 90 8.26 -3.40 -0.69
CA ILE A 90 9.10 -2.32 -0.12
C ILE A 90 9.75 -1.51 -1.25
N GLY A 91 10.33 -2.18 -2.26
CA GLY A 91 10.97 -1.50 -3.38
C GLY A 91 10.00 -0.63 -4.19
N VAL A 92 8.78 -1.13 -4.44
CA VAL A 92 7.72 -0.39 -5.13
C VAL A 92 7.28 0.81 -4.29
N ASP A 93 6.94 0.61 -3.03
CA ASP A 93 6.43 1.67 -2.16
C ASP A 93 7.49 2.78 -1.96
N VAL A 94 8.76 2.42 -1.77
CA VAL A 94 9.88 3.37 -1.70
C VAL A 94 10.07 4.13 -3.01
N SER A 95 9.94 3.46 -4.17
CA SER A 95 10.05 4.14 -5.46
C SER A 95 8.92 5.16 -5.67
N MET A 96 7.71 4.87 -5.20
CA MET A 96 6.58 5.80 -5.24
C MET A 96 6.83 7.01 -4.34
N VAL A 97 7.37 6.81 -3.14
CA VAL A 97 7.76 7.91 -2.25
C VAL A 97 8.85 8.77 -2.89
N ALA A 98 9.87 8.16 -3.50
CA ALA A 98 10.95 8.88 -4.17
C ALA A 98 10.43 9.74 -5.33
N VAL A 99 9.54 9.19 -6.17
CA VAL A 99 8.88 9.95 -7.26
C VAL A 99 8.02 11.08 -6.70
N GLY A 100 7.32 10.83 -5.59
CA GLY A 100 6.55 11.86 -4.87
C GLY A 100 7.42 13.01 -4.37
N ILE A 101 8.58 12.72 -3.79
CA ILE A 101 9.52 13.74 -3.32
C ILE A 101 10.08 14.55 -4.51
N LEU A 102 10.52 13.87 -5.57
CA LEU A 102 11.05 14.52 -6.77
C LEU A 102 10.02 15.42 -7.43
N SER A 103 8.78 14.94 -7.59
CA SER A 103 7.70 15.73 -8.17
C SER A 103 7.32 16.92 -7.28
N SER A 104 7.20 16.74 -5.96
CA SER A 104 6.94 17.85 -5.03
C SER A 104 8.05 18.90 -5.11
N PHE A 105 9.31 18.49 -5.23
CA PHE A 105 10.43 19.42 -5.34
C PHE A 105 10.42 20.20 -6.65
N ILE A 106 10.16 19.54 -7.78
CA ILE A 106 10.12 20.19 -9.11
C ILE A 106 8.95 21.16 -9.24
N PHE A 107 7.76 20.81 -8.76
CA PHE A 107 6.56 21.62 -8.97
C PHE A 107 6.29 22.62 -7.84
N LEU A 108 6.51 22.24 -6.57
CA LEU A 108 6.15 23.07 -5.41
C LEU A 108 7.37 23.72 -4.73
N HIS A 109 8.61 23.36 -5.12
CA HIS A 109 9.87 23.83 -4.50
C HIS A 109 9.98 23.57 -2.97
N GLN A 110 9.05 22.80 -2.43
CA GLN A 110 9.02 22.34 -1.04
C GLN A 110 8.44 20.92 -1.01
N VAL A 111 8.86 20.12 -0.04
CA VAL A 111 8.29 18.78 0.17
C VAL A 111 6.98 18.95 0.95
N GLN A 112 5.86 18.81 0.26
CA GLN A 112 4.53 18.92 0.85
C GLN A 112 3.78 17.60 0.72
N GLY A 113 3.11 17.17 1.78
CA GLY A 113 2.34 15.92 1.80
C GLY A 113 3.16 14.65 2.10
N ILE A 114 4.49 14.70 2.04
CA ILE A 114 5.37 13.58 2.41
C ILE A 114 6.16 13.98 3.66
N ARG A 115 5.97 13.24 4.75
CA ARG A 115 6.69 13.43 6.01
C ARG A 115 7.38 12.13 6.40
N GLU A 116 8.09 12.14 7.52
CA GLU A 116 8.74 10.96 8.10
C GLU A 116 7.80 9.74 8.15
N GLY A 117 6.53 9.93 8.55
CA GLY A 117 5.55 8.85 8.64
C GLY A 117 5.31 8.11 7.33
N THR A 118 5.36 8.81 6.18
CA THR A 118 5.21 8.19 4.85
C THR A 118 6.41 7.31 4.51
N ILE A 119 7.62 7.76 4.84
CA ILE A 119 8.87 7.01 4.63
C ILE A 119 8.88 5.77 5.53
N PHE A 120 8.52 5.93 6.81
CA PHE A 120 8.36 4.83 7.74
C PHE A 120 7.34 3.82 7.22
N ALA A 121 6.14 4.25 6.84
CA ALA A 121 5.09 3.36 6.34
C ALA A 121 5.53 2.56 5.10
N ALA A 122 6.22 3.19 4.13
CA ALA A 122 6.69 2.52 2.92
C ALA A 122 7.65 1.34 3.21
N VAL A 123 8.47 1.45 4.25
CA VAL A 123 9.39 0.37 4.66
C VAL A 123 8.70 -0.64 5.57
N LEU A 124 7.90 -0.15 6.52
CA LEU A 124 7.37 -0.92 7.64
C LEU A 124 6.24 -1.84 7.19
N VAL A 125 5.33 -1.37 6.32
CA VAL A 125 4.23 -2.18 5.77
C VAL A 125 4.77 -3.39 5.01
N GLY A 126 5.66 -3.18 4.05
CA GLY A 126 6.24 -4.29 3.28
C GLY A 126 7.07 -5.27 4.13
N SER A 127 7.71 -4.77 5.19
CA SER A 127 8.42 -5.60 6.16
C SER A 127 7.48 -6.48 6.98
N ILE A 128 6.36 -5.94 7.46
CA ILE A 128 5.34 -6.73 8.18
C ILE A 128 4.71 -7.78 7.25
N VAL A 129 4.36 -7.40 6.01
CA VAL A 129 3.83 -8.33 5.01
C VAL A 129 4.81 -9.48 4.75
N LYS A 130 6.12 -9.19 4.72
CA LYS A 130 7.15 -10.22 4.59
C LYS A 130 7.14 -11.20 5.78
N VAL A 131 7.01 -10.69 7.00
CA VAL A 131 6.91 -11.53 8.21
C VAL A 131 5.67 -12.41 8.14
N PHE A 132 4.49 -11.84 7.86
CA PHE A 132 3.25 -12.62 7.75
C PHE A 132 3.33 -13.69 6.66
N ASN A 133 3.87 -13.38 5.50
CA ASN A 133 4.06 -14.37 4.44
C ASN A 133 5.04 -15.49 4.84
N LYS A 134 6.09 -15.20 5.62
CA LYS A 134 7.06 -16.21 6.06
C LYS A 134 6.51 -17.10 7.19
N THR A 135 5.68 -16.55 8.08
CA THR A 135 5.16 -17.26 9.26
C THR A 135 3.89 -18.07 8.97
N LEU A 136 3.08 -17.67 7.97
CA LEU A 136 1.83 -18.34 7.61
C LEU A 136 1.91 -19.13 6.28
N LEU A 137 3.11 -19.38 5.77
CA LEU A 137 3.39 -20.40 4.73
C LEU A 137 3.73 -21.73 5.39
#